data_AF-A0A6I5VND1-F1
#
_entry.id   AF-A0A6I5VND1-F1
#
_cell.length_a   1.000
_cell.length_b   1.000
_cell.length_c   1.000
_cell.angle_alpha   90.00
_cell.angle_beta   90.00
_cell.angle_gamma   90.00
#
_symmetry.space_group_name_H-M   'P 1'
#
loop_
_entity.id
_entity.type
_entity.pdbx_description
1 polymer ?
#
loop_
_entity_poly.entity_id
_entity_poly.type
_entity_poly.pdbx_seq_one_letter_code
_entity_poly.pdbx_strand_id
1 'polypeptide(L)'
;MSKKLVVAIFVWSLLGMIASVALIIAAIAVAVLSDSLIMQGDDVVGIERSPSLVAAVVMASVGVLVLILASIGQFVAWVGAVVNTFALEDKAWFVILLVAGLVSLGFVATLIYVIIGPDGSKVTAPRQGRPVTTGA
;
A
#
# COMPACT_ATOMS: atom_id res chain seq x y z
N MET A 1 5.25 -15.96 -2.02
CA MET A 1 5.72 -14.63 -1.58
C MET A 1 5.87 -14.68 -0.07
N SER A 2 6.98 -14.23 0.52
CA SER A 2 7.13 -14.27 1.99
C SER A 2 6.33 -13.15 2.65
N LYS A 3 5.82 -13.37 3.87
CA LYS A 3 5.12 -12.33 4.64
C LYS A 3 5.98 -11.07 4.80
N LYS A 4 7.28 -11.23 5.06
CA LYS A 4 8.23 -10.09 5.15
C LYS A 4 8.20 -9.21 3.90
N LEU A 5 8.15 -9.82 2.71
CA LEU A 5 8.10 -9.08 1.46
C LEU A 5 6.72 -8.42 1.23
N VAL A 6 5.62 -9.07 1.62
CA VAL A 6 4.27 -8.45 1.63
C VAL A 6 4.24 -7.21 2.53
N VAL A 7 4.74 -7.34 3.77
CA VAL A 7 4.80 -6.24 4.74
C VAL A 7 5.65 -5.10 4.20
N ALA A 8 6.83 -5.40 3.64
CA ALA A 8 7.70 -4.38 3.07
C ALA A 8 7.02 -3.60 1.93
N ILE A 9 6.40 -4.28 0.97
CA ILE A 9 5.70 -3.62 -0.14
C ILE A 9 4.54 -2.78 0.39
N PHE A 10 3.74 -3.31 1.31
CA PHE A 10 2.62 -2.58 1.92
C PHE A 10 3.08 -1.29 2.61
N VAL A 11 4.11 -1.37 3.45
CA VAL A 11 4.60 -0.21 4.22
C VAL A 11 5.26 0.82 3.30
N TRP A 12 6.13 0.40 2.38
CA TRP A 12 6.82 1.32 1.47
C TRP A 12 5.87 2.03 0.52
N SER A 13 4.88 1.30 -0.01
CA SER A 13 3.86 1.92 -0.85
C SER A 13 2.94 2.84 -0.06
N LEU A 14 2.61 2.52 1.20
CA LEU A 14 1.84 3.41 2.07
C LEU A 14 2.59 4.72 2.36
N LEU A 15 3.88 4.63 2.66
CA LEU A 15 4.74 5.81 2.83
C LEU A 15 4.84 6.62 1.54
N GLY A 16 4.97 5.94 0.39
CA GLY A 16 4.95 6.59 -0.92
C GLY A 16 3.64 7.33 -1.20
N MET A 17 2.50 6.74 -0.81
CA MET A 17 1.18 7.37 -0.93
C MET A 17 1.11 8.65 -0.08
N ILE A 18 1.51 8.59 1.19
CA ILE A 18 1.53 9.76 2.08
C ILE A 18 2.45 10.85 1.52
N ALA A 19 3.67 10.49 1.10
CA ALA A 19 4.63 11.42 0.52
C ALA A 19 4.11 12.07 -0.76
N SER A 20 3.42 11.31 -1.61
CA SER A 20 2.84 11.84 -2.85
C SER A 20 1.72 12.85 -2.61
N VAL A 21 0.85 12.59 -1.62
CA VAL A 21 -0.20 13.54 -1.23
C VAL A 21 0.41 14.81 -0.66
N ALA A 22 1.41 14.69 0.22
CA ALA A 22 2.14 15.84 0.73
C ALA A 22 2.81 16.65 -0.39
N LEU A 23 3.38 15.98 -1.39
CA LEU A 23 4.00 16.63 -2.55
C LEU A 23 2.98 17.38 -3.41
N ILE A 24 1.79 16.82 -3.64
CA ILE A 24 0.71 17.49 -4.37
C ILE A 24 0.21 18.71 -3.61
N ILE A 25 0.03 18.61 -2.29
CA ILE A 25 -0.34 19.75 -1.43
C ILE A 25 0.72 20.84 -1.51
N ALA A 26 2.01 20.47 -1.44
CA ALA A 26 3.12 21.41 -1.58
C ALA A 26 3.12 22.09 -2.96
N ALA A 27 2.82 21.35 -4.04
CA ALA A 27 2.70 21.90 -5.38
C ALA A 27 1.59 22.96 -5.47
N ILE A 28 0.41 22.67 -4.90
CA ILE A 28 -0.71 23.63 -4.83
C ILE A 28 -0.29 24.87 -4.03
N ALA A 29 0.34 24.68 -2.87
CA ALA A 29 0.82 25.79 -2.04
C ALA A 29 1.83 26.67 -2.81
N VAL A 30 2.77 26.09 -3.55
CA VAL A 30 3.71 26.85 -4.39
C VAL A 30 2.98 27.66 -5.45
N ALA A 31 1.98 27.08 -6.13
CA ALA A 31 1.21 27.79 -7.16
C ALA A 31 0.45 29.00 -6.58
N VAL A 32 -0.17 28.83 -5.42
CA VAL A 32 -0.96 29.89 -4.75
C VAL A 32 -0.07 30.97 -4.15
N LEU A 33 1.01 30.61 -3.47
CA LEU A 33 1.86 31.56 -2.75
C LEU A 33 2.80 32.36 -3.66
N SER A 34 2.94 31.96 -4.93
CA SER A 34 3.84 32.61 -5.88
C SER A 34 3.12 33.58 -6.83
N ASP A 35 1.88 33.97 -6.55
CA ASP A 35 1.01 34.80 -7.40
C ASP A 35 0.87 34.29 -8.85
N SER A 36 1.20 33.01 -9.10
CA SER A 36 1.14 32.41 -10.44
C SER A 36 -0.29 32.16 -10.93
N LEU A 37 -1.23 32.17 -10.00
CA LEU A 37 -2.67 32.08 -10.24
C LEU A 37 -3.25 33.47 -10.04
N ILE A 38 -3.75 34.07 -11.14
CA ILE A 38 -4.46 35.34 -11.07
C ILE A 38 -5.83 35.04 -10.49
N MET A 39 -6.04 35.44 -9.24
CA MET A 39 -7.29 35.22 -8.52
C MET A 39 -8.17 36.47 -8.54
N GLN A 40 -9.48 36.31 -8.78
CA GLN A 40 -10.49 37.35 -8.63
C GLN A 40 -11.53 36.86 -7.61
N GLY A 41 -11.34 37.24 -6.34
CA GLY A 41 -12.08 36.63 -5.23
C GLY A 41 -11.59 35.20 -5.00
N ASP A 42 -12.52 34.25 -4.87
CA ASP A 42 -12.20 32.81 -4.70
C ASP A 42 -11.92 32.08 -6.03
N ASP A 43 -12.13 32.76 -7.17
CA ASP A 43 -11.99 32.17 -8.50
C ASP A 43 -10.61 32.45 -9.12
N VAL A 44 -10.03 31.41 -9.75
CA VAL A 44 -8.83 31.55 -10.58
C VAL A 44 -9.24 31.99 -11.98
N VAL A 45 -8.94 33.25 -12.34
CA VAL A 45 -9.31 33.86 -13.61
C VAL A 45 -8.18 33.91 -14.63
N GLY A 46 -6.95 33.59 -14.22
CA GLY A 46 -5.80 33.57 -15.12
C GLY A 46 -4.60 32.81 -14.57
N ILE A 47 -3.64 32.56 -15.46
CA ILE A 47 -2.41 31.83 -15.15
C ILE A 47 -1.25 32.65 -15.68
N GLU A 48 -0.37 33.11 -14.79
CA GLU A 48 0.87 33.78 -15.16
C GLU A 48 1.97 32.74 -15.38
N ARG A 49 2.63 32.78 -16.55
CA ARG A 49 3.76 31.90 -16.82
C ARG A 49 4.99 32.35 -16.03
N SER A 50 5.18 31.72 -14.87
CA SER A 50 6.35 31.92 -14.01
C SER A 50 7.13 30.62 -13.79
N PRO A 51 8.42 30.69 -13.40
CA PRO A 51 9.19 29.49 -13.04
C PRO A 51 8.57 28.68 -11.89
N SER A 52 7.92 29.35 -10.95
CA SER A 52 7.21 28.73 -9.81
C SER A 52 6.00 27.92 -10.28
N LEU A 53 5.25 28.40 -11.28
CA LEU A 53 4.17 27.63 -11.89
C LEU A 53 4.69 26.34 -12.53
N VAL A 54 5.78 26.42 -13.29
CA VAL A 54 6.40 25.24 -13.93
C VAL A 54 6.84 24.24 -12.86
N ALA A 55 7.47 24.70 -11.78
CA ALA A 55 7.86 23.85 -10.66
C ALA A 55 6.64 23.18 -10.00
N ALA A 56 5.57 23.94 -9.73
CA ALA A 56 4.33 23.41 -9.18
C ALA A 56 3.71 22.33 -10.07
N VAL A 57 3.63 22.57 -11.39
CA VAL A 57 3.11 21.59 -12.34
C VAL A 57 3.94 20.31 -12.35
N VAL A 58 5.27 20.42 -12.34
CA VAL A 58 6.18 19.26 -12.28
C VAL A 58 6.00 18.50 -10.95
N MET A 59 5.97 19.21 -9.82
CA MET A 59 5.77 18.59 -8.50
C MET A 59 4.42 17.87 -8.42
N ALA A 60 3.34 18.49 -8.89
CA ALA A 60 2.02 17.87 -8.93
C ALA A 60 2.03 16.63 -9.83
N SER A 61 2.64 16.71 -11.01
CA SER A 61 2.74 15.58 -11.95
C SER A 61 3.53 14.42 -11.36
N VAL A 62 4.68 14.69 -10.74
CA VAL A 62 5.48 13.67 -10.04
C VAL A 62 4.68 13.07 -8.88
N GLY A 63 3.99 13.90 -8.09
CA GLY A 63 3.13 13.43 -7.01
C GLY A 63 2.04 12.48 -7.51
N VAL A 64 1.34 12.82 -8.60
CA VAL A 64 0.33 11.94 -9.19
C VAL A 64 0.93 10.62 -9.68
N LEU A 65 2.10 10.64 -10.32
CA LEU A 65 2.78 9.43 -10.77
C LEU A 65 3.18 8.52 -9.59
N VAL A 66 3.73 9.10 -8.53
CA VAL A 66 4.09 8.35 -7.32
C VAL A 66 2.84 7.79 -6.64
N LEU A 67 1.74 8.55 -6.61
CA LEU A 67 0.46 8.10 -6.05
C LEU A 67 -0.09 6.88 -6.80
N ILE A 68 0.00 6.89 -8.14
CA ILE A 68 -0.40 5.74 -8.98
C ILE A 68 0.48 4.52 -8.65
N LEU A 69 1.79 4.68 -8.62
CA LEU A 69 2.73 3.58 -8.32
C LEU A 69 2.54 3.03 -6.90
N ALA A 70 2.30 3.91 -5.93
CA ALA A 70 1.97 3.54 -4.56
C ALA A 70 0.65 2.75 -4.49
N SER A 71 -0.36 3.17 -5.24
CA SER A 71 -1.65 2.46 -5.33
C SER A 71 -1.49 1.06 -5.93
N ILE A 72 -0.65 0.93 -6.96
CA ILE A 72 -0.28 -0.39 -7.51
C ILE A 72 0.45 -1.23 -6.45
N GLY A 73 1.37 -0.64 -5.68
CA GLY A 73 2.06 -1.32 -4.58
C GLY A 73 1.09 -1.86 -3.52
N GLN A 74 0.05 -1.10 -3.16
CA GLN A 74 -1.00 -1.56 -2.25
C GLN A 74 -1.76 -2.76 -2.81
N PHE A 75 -2.10 -2.72 -4.10
CA PHE A 75 -2.75 -3.84 -4.77
C PHE A 75 -1.86 -5.09 -4.82
N VAL A 76 -0.57 -4.93 -5.14
CA VAL A 76 0.41 -6.02 -5.16
C VAL A 76 0.61 -6.62 -3.78
N ALA A 77 0.61 -5.81 -2.71
CA ALA A 77 0.69 -6.30 -1.35
C ALA A 77 -0.53 -7.17 -0.99
N TRP A 78 -1.74 -6.76 -1.39
CA TRP A 78 -2.95 -7.55 -1.21
C TRP A 78 -2.88 -8.89 -1.95
N VAL A 79 -2.53 -8.88 -3.25
CA VAL A 79 -2.33 -10.12 -4.02
C VAL A 79 -1.27 -10.99 -3.34
N GLY A 80 -0.18 -10.39 -2.86
CA GLY A 80 0.87 -11.06 -2.13
C GLY A 80 0.40 -11.75 -0.85
N ALA A 81 -0.52 -11.13 -0.10
CA ALA A 81 -1.15 -11.71 1.08
C ALA A 81 -2.04 -12.92 0.72
N VAL A 82 -2.84 -12.80 -0.35
CA VAL A 82 -3.66 -13.90 -0.88
C VAL A 82 -2.76 -15.08 -1.30
N VAL A 83 -1.65 -14.80 -2.00
CA VAL A 83 -0.68 -15.81 -2.44
C VAL A 83 0.16 -16.37 -1.27
N ASN A 84 0.33 -15.66 -0.16
CA ASN A 84 0.96 -16.25 1.02
C ASN A 84 0.02 -17.26 1.71
N THR A 85 -1.29 -17.04 1.62
CA THR A 85 -2.29 -17.79 2.39
C THR A 85 -2.93 -18.95 1.63
N PHE A 86 -2.78 -19.06 0.29
CA PHE A 86 -3.40 -20.14 -0.48
C PHE A 86 -2.96 -21.56 -0.07
N ALA A 87 -1.76 -21.71 0.47
CA ALA A 87 -1.14 -23.00 0.82
C ALA A 87 -1.34 -23.39 2.30
N LEU A 88 -2.09 -22.60 3.07
CA LEU A 88 -2.44 -22.94 4.45
C LEU A 88 -3.46 -24.09 4.47
N GLU A 89 -3.38 -24.96 5.48
CA GLU A 89 -4.38 -26.01 5.71
C GLU A 89 -5.77 -25.41 6.00
N ASP A 90 -5.82 -24.37 6.84
CA ASP A 90 -7.01 -23.56 7.07
C ASP A 90 -7.10 -22.44 6.02
N LYS A 91 -8.10 -22.54 5.13
CA LYS A 91 -8.34 -21.58 4.05
C LYS A 91 -9.10 -20.33 4.49
N ALA A 92 -9.45 -20.19 5.78
CA ALA A 92 -10.18 -19.02 6.27
C ALA A 92 -9.48 -17.70 5.90
N TRP A 93 -8.16 -17.61 6.11
CA TRP A 93 -7.37 -16.42 5.77
C TRP A 93 -7.38 -16.11 4.28
N PHE A 94 -7.26 -17.13 3.43
CA PHE A 94 -7.33 -16.97 1.98
C PHE A 94 -8.70 -16.42 1.56
N VAL A 95 -9.79 -17.01 2.05
CA VAL A 95 -11.16 -16.58 1.71
C VAL A 95 -11.43 -15.17 2.20
N ILE A 96 -11.07 -14.84 3.44
CA ILE A 96 -11.27 -13.49 4.00
C ILE A 96 -10.52 -12.45 3.16
N LEU A 97 -9.25 -12.68 2.85
CA LEU A 97 -8.44 -11.75 2.05
C LEU A 97 -8.99 -11.59 0.63
N LEU A 98 -9.40 -12.71 0.00
CA LEU A 98 -9.93 -12.71 -1.34
C LEU A 98 -11.26 -11.95 -1.42
N VAL A 99 -12.22 -12.32 -0.56
CA VAL A 99 -13.55 -11.69 -0.53
C VAL A 99 -13.44 -10.22 -0.17
N ALA A 100 -12.64 -9.87 0.85
CA ALA A 100 -12.42 -8.49 1.22
C ALA A 100 -11.83 -7.68 0.06
N GLY A 101 -10.88 -8.23 -0.69
CA GLY A 101 -10.35 -7.58 -1.89
C GLY A 101 -11.42 -7.31 -2.94
N LEU A 102 -12.29 -8.28 -3.20
CA LEU A 102 -13.37 -8.18 -4.21
C LEU A 102 -14.44 -7.16 -3.82
N VAL A 103 -14.71 -6.96 -2.53
CA VAL A 103 -15.64 -5.93 -2.04
C VAL A 103 -14.96 -4.58 -1.74
N SER A 104 -13.78 -4.35 -2.32
CA SER A 104 -12.99 -3.10 -2.17
C SER A 104 -12.40 -2.84 -0.78
N LEU A 105 -12.37 -3.86 0.10
CA LEU A 105 -11.72 -3.84 1.41
C LEU A 105 -10.30 -4.44 1.38
N GLY A 106 -9.69 -4.59 0.21
CA GLY A 106 -8.37 -5.21 0.06
C GLY A 106 -7.27 -4.54 0.88
N PHE A 107 -7.28 -3.20 0.99
CA PHE A 107 -6.36 -2.45 1.85
C PHE A 107 -6.52 -2.84 3.33
N VAL A 108 -7.75 -2.79 3.85
CA VAL A 108 -8.05 -3.09 5.26
C VAL A 108 -7.70 -4.55 5.59
N ALA A 109 -8.05 -5.46 4.69
CA ALA A 109 -7.74 -6.88 4.86
C ALA A 109 -6.23 -7.14 4.87
N THR A 110 -5.48 -6.47 3.99
CA THR A 110 -4.02 -6.55 3.95
C THR A 110 -3.40 -5.96 5.22
N LEU A 111 -3.93 -4.85 5.72
CA LEU A 111 -3.51 -4.25 6.98
C LEU A 111 -3.69 -5.24 8.15
N ILE A 112 -4.87 -5.85 8.28
CA ILE A 112 -5.14 -6.87 9.31
C ILE A 112 -4.16 -8.04 9.17
N TYR A 113 -3.94 -8.52 7.94
CA TYR A 113 -2.99 -9.59 7.67
C TYR A 113 -1.53 -9.21 8.02
N VAL A 114 -1.11 -7.97 7.78
CA VAL A 114 0.22 -7.49 8.17
C VAL A 114 0.41 -7.55 9.69
N ILE A 115 -0.63 -7.22 10.47
CA ILE A 115 -0.58 -7.18 11.94
C ILE A 115 -0.66 -8.60 12.53
N ILE A 116 -1.68 -9.38 12.16
CA ILE A 116 -2.01 -10.67 12.82
C ILE A 116 -2.02 -11.89 11.89
N GLY A 117 -1.78 -11.70 10.59
CA GLY A 117 -1.88 -12.76 9.59
C GLY A 117 -0.79 -13.84 9.75
N PRO A 118 -1.09 -15.09 9.37
CA PRO A 118 -0.17 -16.21 9.52
C PRO A 118 0.99 -16.14 8.52
N ASP A 119 2.18 -16.54 8.97
CA ASP A 119 3.29 -16.83 8.08
C ASP A 119 2.99 -18.13 7.31
N GLY A 120 3.14 -18.13 5.98
CA GLY A 120 2.84 -19.30 5.13
C GLY A 120 3.77 -20.51 5.36
N SER A 121 4.67 -20.43 6.34
CA SER A 121 5.43 -21.56 6.85
C SER A 121 4.50 -22.44 7.69
N LYS A 122 4.17 -23.60 7.13
CA LYS A 122 3.48 -24.72 7.78
C LYS A 122 3.79 -24.74 9.28
N VAL A 123 2.74 -24.62 10.10
CA VAL A 123 2.81 -25.09 11.48
C VAL A 123 3.15 -26.56 11.38
N THR A 124 4.43 -26.89 11.48
CA THR A 124 4.85 -28.28 11.62
C THR A 124 4.31 -28.68 12.98
N ALA A 125 3.19 -29.40 12.98
CA ALA A 125 2.66 -30.01 14.18
C ALA A 125 3.83 -30.68 14.92
N PRO A 126 3.96 -30.53 16.25
CA PRO A 126 4.95 -31.29 17.00
C PRO A 126 4.75 -32.75 16.64
N ARG A 127 5.79 -33.43 16.14
CA ARG A 127 5.79 -34.89 15.99
C ARG A 127 5.45 -35.47 17.37
N GLN A 128 4.19 -35.83 17.58
CA GLN A 128 3.76 -36.59 18.74
C GLN A 128 4.51 -37.92 18.73
N GLY A 129 5.25 -38.16 19.80
CA GLY A 129 5.73 -39.44 20.30
C GLY A 129 6.07 -40.53 19.28
N ARG A 130 7.36 -40.69 18.98
CA ARG A 130 7.87 -42.03 18.69
C ARG A 130 7.83 -42.81 20.01
N PRO A 131 7.10 -43.94 20.12
CA PRO A 131 7.17 -44.77 21.32
C PRO A 131 8.61 -45.27 21.46
N VAL A 132 9.19 -45.08 22.64
CA VAL A 132 10.43 -45.75 23.03
C VAL A 132 10.09 -47.22 23.23
N THR A 133 10.41 -48.06 22.24
CA THR A 133 10.47 -49.51 22.47
C THR A 133 11.83 -49.82 23.09
N THR A 134 11.86 -49.85 24.43
CA THR A 134 12.90 -50.55 25.18
C THR A 134 12.63 -52.05 24.99
N GLY A 135 13.45 -52.70 24.17
CA GLY A 135 13.46 -54.16 24.04
C GLY A 135 14.71 -54.71 24.69
N ALA A 136 14.52 -55.45 25.79
CA ALA A 136 15.51 -56.31 26.44
C ALA A 136 15.65 -57.63 25.70
#